data_AF-X1PCC2-F1
#
_entry.id   AF-X1PCC2-F1
#
_cell.length_a   1.000
_cell.length_b   1.000
_cell.length_c   1.000
_cell.angle_alpha   90.00
_cell.angle_beta   90.00
_cell.angle_gamma   90.00
#
_symmetry.space_group_name_H-M   'P 1'
#
loop_
_entity.id
_entity.type
_entity.pdbx_description
1 polymer ?
#
loop_
_entity_poly.entity_id
_entity_poly.type
_entity_poly.pdbx_seq_one_letter_code
_entity_poly.pdbx_strand_id
1 'polypeptide(L)'
;KGSIKGKALLADAEDHSGIMVSVYGTSFIAVTDTNGSYKISLVKPGTYTLKAEKEGYSPAEQEGVEVKTGETTGVPELTLDPFINSPPSISSASIGPTTAYETTILSATASGWEDPDGDPPGYLYQWFKNDSSGMPGDQTVDGAFFDKGDTLYCAVFPFDGVDYGDPR
;
A
#
# COMPACT_ATOMS: atom_id res chain seq x y z
N LYS A 1 9.28 5.52 36.77
CA LYS A 1 9.63 5.59 35.33
C LYS A 1 10.52 4.38 35.01
N GLY A 2 10.43 3.82 33.82
CA GLY A 2 11.31 2.77 33.32
C GLY A 2 12.03 3.21 32.05
N SER A 3 12.65 2.25 31.37
CA SER A 3 13.26 2.44 30.05
C SER A 3 12.99 1.25 29.13
N ILE A 4 13.11 1.47 27.84
CA ILE A 4 12.93 0.49 26.76
C ILE A 4 14.24 0.45 25.98
N LYS A 5 14.71 -0.74 25.61
CA LYS A 5 15.83 -0.93 24.69
C LYS A 5 15.55 -2.06 23.71
N GLY A 6 16.17 -1.99 22.54
CA GLY A 6 16.08 -3.04 21.53
C GLY A 6 16.97 -2.73 20.35
N LYS A 7 16.72 -3.46 19.26
CA LYS A 7 17.27 -3.17 17.94
C LYS A 7 16.14 -2.96 16.94
N ALA A 8 16.34 -2.01 16.04
CA ALA A 8 15.58 -1.92 14.80
C ALA A 8 16.57 -2.03 13.64
N LEU A 9 16.28 -2.92 12.69
CA LEU A 9 17.15 -3.24 11.55
C LEU A 9 16.42 -2.97 10.24
N LEU A 10 17.19 -2.71 9.19
CA LEU A 10 16.73 -2.65 7.80
C LEU A 10 17.09 -3.99 7.16
N ALA A 11 16.15 -4.66 6.51
CA ALA A 11 16.34 -6.02 6.00
C ALA A 11 17.41 -6.11 4.88
N ASP A 12 17.66 -5.01 4.15
CA ASP A 12 18.50 -4.94 2.95
C ASP A 12 19.74 -4.04 3.12
N ALA A 13 20.04 -3.56 4.32
CA ALA A 13 21.17 -2.65 4.57
C ALA A 13 22.03 -3.10 5.75
N GLU A 14 23.32 -2.74 5.73
CA GLU A 14 24.26 -3.00 6.84
C GLU A 14 24.32 -1.84 7.85
N ASP A 15 23.99 -0.62 7.42
CA ASP A 15 23.87 0.55 8.28
C ASP A 15 22.41 0.71 8.73
N HIS A 16 22.17 0.46 10.01
CA HIS A 16 20.84 0.54 10.59
C HIS A 16 20.60 1.85 11.35
N SER A 17 21.42 2.88 11.12
CA SER A 17 21.28 4.18 11.77
C SER A 17 20.11 5.00 11.24
N GLY A 18 19.61 5.90 12.09
CA GLY A 18 18.60 6.87 11.66
C GLY A 18 17.19 6.28 11.53
N ILE A 19 16.92 5.09 12.06
CA ILE A 19 15.56 4.55 12.20
C ILE A 19 14.93 5.22 13.42
N MET A 20 13.76 5.83 13.24
CA MET A 20 13.04 6.49 14.31
C MET A 20 12.15 5.46 15.02
N VAL A 21 12.37 5.27 16.33
CA VAL A 21 11.55 4.40 17.18
C VAL A 21 10.71 5.25 18.11
N SER A 22 9.39 5.16 18.01
CA SER A 22 8.43 5.93 18.81
C SER A 22 7.63 5.03 19.76
N VAL A 23 7.23 5.61 20.89
CA VAL A 23 6.30 4.97 21.85
C VAL A 23 4.91 5.53 21.64
N TYR A 24 4.00 4.72 21.11
CA TYR A 24 2.65 5.15 20.72
C TYR A 24 1.88 5.78 21.89
N GLY A 25 1.16 6.86 21.62
CA GLY A 25 0.43 7.63 22.64
C GLY A 25 1.31 8.51 23.54
N THR A 26 2.60 8.68 23.22
CA THR A 26 3.52 9.56 23.96
C THR A 26 4.37 10.40 23.01
N SER A 27 5.17 11.32 23.55
CA SER A 27 6.17 12.09 22.79
C SER A 27 7.57 11.49 22.85
N PHE A 28 7.73 10.26 23.37
CA PHE A 28 9.03 9.62 23.49
C PHE A 28 9.44 8.97 22.17
N ILE A 29 10.65 9.33 21.73
CA ILE A 29 11.30 8.75 20.55
C ILE A 29 12.76 8.41 20.86
N ALA A 30 13.35 7.53 20.06
CA ALA A 30 14.79 7.34 19.94
C ALA A 30 15.16 7.17 18.45
N VAL A 31 16.42 7.41 18.14
CA VAL A 31 16.98 7.16 16.81
C VAL A 31 18.08 6.11 16.97
N THR A 32 18.09 5.11 16.08
CA THR A 32 19.08 4.04 16.12
C THR A 32 20.48 4.50 15.75
N ASP A 33 21.49 3.86 16.34
CA ASP A 33 22.87 3.91 15.86
C ASP A 33 23.11 2.98 14.65
N THR A 34 24.34 2.92 14.13
CA THR A 34 24.69 2.10 12.95
C THR A 34 24.45 0.60 13.16
N ASN A 35 24.43 0.13 14.40
CA ASN A 35 24.13 -1.27 14.74
C ASN A 35 22.64 -1.52 15.02
N GLY A 36 21.79 -0.51 14.77
CA GLY A 36 20.35 -0.57 14.96
C GLY A 36 19.92 -0.41 16.42
N SER A 37 20.84 -0.11 17.34
CA SER A 37 20.53 -0.09 18.76
C SER A 37 19.84 1.21 19.17
N TYR A 38 18.81 1.10 20.01
CA TYR A 38 18.10 2.25 20.56
C TYR A 38 17.82 2.09 22.06
N LYS A 39 17.61 3.23 22.75
CA LYS A 39 17.15 3.27 24.13
C LYS A 39 16.24 4.47 24.38
N ILE A 40 15.03 4.21 24.88
CA ILE A 40 14.06 5.23 25.28
C ILE A 40 13.97 5.23 26.80
N SER A 41 14.23 6.37 27.43
CA SER A 41 14.25 6.50 28.89
C SER A 41 13.08 7.33 29.40
N LEU A 42 12.83 7.25 30.71
CA LEU A 42 11.81 8.07 31.40
C LEU A 42 10.37 7.78 30.95
N VAL A 43 10.11 6.57 30.45
CA VAL A 43 8.77 6.11 30.09
C VAL A 43 7.99 5.80 31.38
N LYS A 44 6.71 6.20 31.46
CA LYS A 44 5.89 5.84 32.63
C LYS A 44 5.62 4.33 32.60
N PRO A 45 5.39 3.68 33.75
CA PRO A 45 4.96 2.29 33.75
C PRO A 45 3.63 2.15 33.02
N GLY A 46 3.48 1.06 32.26
CA GLY A 46 2.33 0.81 31.41
C GLY A 46 2.68 -0.15 30.27
N THR A 47 1.67 -0.53 29.49
CA THR A 47 1.84 -1.35 28.30
C THR A 47 1.71 -0.45 27.08
N TYR A 48 2.66 -0.57 26.15
CA TYR A 48 2.75 0.30 24.97
C TYR A 48 2.90 -0.50 23.69
N THR A 49 2.60 0.16 22.58
CA THR A 49 3.03 -0.23 21.24
C THR A 49 4.24 0.61 20.85
N LEU A 50 5.27 -0.03 20.31
CA LEU A 50 6.40 0.64 19.66
C LEU A 50 6.22 0.60 18.15
N LYS A 51 6.63 1.67 17.50
CA LYS A 51 6.67 1.76 16.03
C LYS A 51 8.06 2.23 15.59
N ALA A 52 8.68 1.50 14.68
CA ALA A 52 9.94 1.87 14.04
C ALA A 52 9.70 2.27 12.59
N GLU A 53 10.27 3.40 12.17
CA GLU A 53 10.03 4.02 10.86
C GLU A 53 11.33 4.52 10.23
N LYS A 54 11.45 4.32 8.92
CA LYS A 54 12.51 4.85 8.06
C LYS A 54 11.91 5.15 6.68
N GLU A 55 12.31 6.26 6.08
CA GLU A 55 11.90 6.59 4.71
C GLU A 55 12.34 5.49 3.74
N GLY A 56 11.44 5.05 2.86
CA GLY A 56 11.67 3.94 1.93
C GLY A 56 11.49 2.55 2.53
N TYR A 57 10.95 2.44 3.74
CA TYR A 57 10.70 1.16 4.42
C TYR A 57 9.28 1.08 4.97
N SER A 58 8.73 -0.13 4.96
CA SER A 58 7.49 -0.44 5.67
C SER A 58 7.71 -0.37 7.19
N PRO A 59 6.78 0.25 7.95
CA PRO A 59 6.94 0.40 9.39
C PRO A 59 6.83 -0.94 10.12
N ALA A 60 7.64 -1.12 11.15
CA ALA A 60 7.59 -2.30 12.02
C ALA A 60 6.98 -1.92 13.38
N GLU A 61 6.05 -2.73 13.89
CA GLU A 61 5.37 -2.49 15.16
C GLU A 61 5.53 -3.65 16.15
N GLN A 62 5.66 -3.31 17.44
CA GLN A 62 5.63 -4.27 18.53
C GLN A 62 4.62 -3.81 19.58
N GLU A 63 3.52 -4.56 19.69
CA GLU A 63 2.53 -4.37 20.76
C GLU A 63 2.95 -5.06 22.07
N GLY A 64 2.28 -4.71 23.16
CA GLY A 64 2.44 -5.42 24.43
C GLY A 64 3.76 -5.16 25.17
N VAL A 65 4.46 -4.06 24.85
CA VAL A 65 5.72 -3.71 25.52
C VAL A 65 5.42 -3.20 26.94
N GLU A 66 5.64 -4.06 27.93
CA GLU A 66 5.44 -3.74 29.34
C GLU A 66 6.62 -2.95 29.93
N VAL A 67 6.37 -1.72 30.37
CA VAL A 67 7.35 -0.90 31.09
C VAL A 67 7.04 -0.94 32.59
N LYS A 68 8.04 -1.30 33.39
CA LYS A 68 7.96 -1.31 34.87
C LYS A 68 8.82 -0.20 35.48
N THR A 69 8.49 0.22 36.70
CA THR A 69 9.26 1.27 37.39
C THR A 69 10.67 0.79 37.71
N GLY A 70 11.68 1.57 37.31
CA GLY A 70 13.09 1.28 37.60
C GLY A 70 13.73 0.23 36.69
N GLU A 71 12.94 -0.45 35.85
CA GLU A 71 13.42 -1.53 34.99
C GLU A 71 13.74 -1.05 33.57
N THR A 72 14.52 -1.87 32.87
CA THR A 72 14.79 -1.73 31.43
C THR A 72 14.13 -2.88 30.70
N THR A 73 13.05 -2.59 29.99
CA THR A 73 12.34 -3.55 29.14
C THR A 73 13.13 -3.79 27.86
N GLY A 74 13.43 -5.05 27.57
CA GLY A 74 13.98 -5.47 26.28
C GLY A 74 12.84 -5.73 25.29
N VAL A 75 13.01 -5.27 24.07
CA VAL A 75 12.07 -5.48 22.96
C VAL A 75 12.71 -6.46 21.98
N PRO A 76 11.95 -7.40 21.41
CA PRO A 76 12.40 -8.16 20.25
C PRO A 76 12.92 -7.25 19.14
N GLU A 77 13.72 -7.81 18.25
CA GLU A 77 14.22 -7.08 17.09
C GLU A 77 13.05 -6.68 16.20
N LEU A 78 13.03 -5.40 15.81
CA LEU A 78 12.11 -4.85 14.82
C LEU A 78 12.82 -4.83 13.47
N THR A 79 12.36 -5.61 12.51
CA THR A 79 12.92 -5.60 11.15
C THR A 79 11.99 -4.82 10.24
N LEU A 80 12.54 -3.83 9.55
CA LEU A 80 11.83 -3.06 8.54
C LEU A 80 12.24 -3.58 7.17
N ASP A 81 11.25 -3.96 6.37
CA ASP A 81 11.44 -4.37 4.99
C ASP A 81 11.38 -3.13 4.07
N PRO A 82 12.19 -3.09 3.00
CA PRO A 82 12.10 -2.04 2.00
C PRO A 82 10.67 -1.91 1.49
N PHE A 83 10.21 -0.66 1.38
CA PHE A 83 8.98 -0.35 0.69
C PHE A 83 9.29 -0.38 -0.81
N ILE A 84 9.07 -1.54 -1.42
CA ILE A 84 9.10 -1.71 -2.87
C ILE A 84 7.69 -1.50 -3.42
N ASN A 85 7.59 -0.73 -4.50
CA ASN A 85 6.34 -0.50 -5.21
C ASN A 85 6.58 -0.70 -6.70
N SER A 86 5.95 -1.71 -7.25
CA SER A 86 6.07 -2.18 -8.62
C SER A 86 4.69 -2.09 -9.24
N PRO A 87 4.56 -1.58 -10.48
CA PRO A 87 3.25 -1.41 -11.07
C PRO A 87 2.53 -2.76 -11.24
N PRO A 88 1.22 -2.82 -10.98
CA PRO A 88 0.45 -4.04 -11.14
C PRO A 88 0.27 -4.38 -12.63
N SER A 89 -0.26 -5.56 -12.93
CA SER A 89 -0.59 -5.96 -14.30
C SER A 89 -1.89 -6.76 -14.39
N ILE A 90 -2.49 -6.71 -15.58
CA ILE A 90 -3.62 -7.57 -15.94
C ILE A 90 -3.34 -8.31 -17.25
N SER A 91 -3.83 -9.54 -17.31
CA SER A 91 -3.68 -10.39 -18.50
C SER A 91 -4.58 -9.93 -19.65
N SER A 92 -5.81 -9.51 -19.35
CA SER A 92 -6.79 -9.11 -20.38
C SER A 92 -7.91 -8.24 -19.83
N ALA A 93 -8.51 -7.44 -20.70
CA ALA A 93 -9.79 -6.78 -20.49
C ALA A 93 -10.80 -7.21 -21.56
N SER A 94 -12.08 -7.26 -21.22
CA SER A 94 -13.16 -7.59 -22.15
C SER A 94 -14.40 -6.75 -21.86
N ILE A 95 -15.15 -6.41 -22.91
CA ILE A 95 -16.43 -5.71 -22.80
C ILE A 95 -17.55 -6.71 -23.05
N GLY A 96 -18.51 -6.74 -22.13
CA GLY A 96 -19.73 -7.53 -22.25
C GLY A 96 -20.98 -6.67 -22.03
N PRO A 97 -22.13 -7.04 -22.61
CA PRO A 97 -22.30 -8.09 -23.62
C PRO A 97 -21.69 -7.71 -24.99
N THR A 98 -21.42 -8.71 -25.84
CA THR A 98 -20.85 -8.52 -27.19
C THR A 98 -21.83 -7.90 -28.21
N THR A 99 -23.11 -7.86 -27.88
CA THR A 99 -24.14 -7.16 -28.64
C THR A 99 -24.82 -6.16 -27.72
N ALA A 100 -24.81 -4.89 -28.11
CA ALA A 100 -25.36 -3.80 -27.34
C ALA A 100 -26.45 -3.05 -28.11
N TYR A 101 -27.38 -2.50 -27.35
CA TYR A 101 -28.45 -1.60 -27.77
C TYR A 101 -28.39 -0.35 -26.88
N GLU A 102 -29.12 0.72 -27.24
CA GLU A 102 -29.16 1.96 -26.45
C GLU A 102 -29.73 1.80 -25.02
N THR A 103 -30.37 0.66 -24.73
CA THR A 103 -30.83 0.30 -23.37
C THR A 103 -29.88 -0.66 -22.64
N THR A 104 -28.74 -0.99 -23.25
CA THR A 104 -27.77 -1.95 -22.70
C THR A 104 -26.77 -1.22 -21.83
N ILE A 105 -26.51 -1.74 -20.65
CA ILE A 105 -25.35 -1.33 -19.85
C ILE A 105 -24.21 -2.26 -20.21
N LEU A 106 -23.17 -1.70 -20.81
CA LEU A 106 -21.92 -2.42 -21.08
C LEU A 106 -21.08 -2.45 -19.81
N SER A 107 -20.37 -3.55 -19.59
CA SER A 107 -19.46 -3.76 -18.48
C SER A 107 -18.11 -4.22 -18.98
N ALA A 108 -17.06 -3.55 -18.51
CA ALA A 108 -15.68 -3.95 -18.70
C ALA A 108 -15.26 -4.89 -17.56
N THR A 109 -14.63 -6.00 -17.91
CA THR A 109 -14.10 -6.97 -16.94
C THR A 109 -12.63 -7.22 -17.22
N ALA A 110 -11.78 -6.93 -16.23
CA ALA A 110 -10.37 -7.29 -16.23
C ALA A 110 -10.16 -8.72 -15.68
N SER A 111 -9.09 -9.37 -16.08
CA SER A 111 -8.73 -10.71 -15.61
C SER A 111 -7.23 -10.89 -15.54
N GLY A 112 -6.79 -11.78 -14.65
CA GLY A 112 -5.39 -12.12 -14.43
C GLY A 112 -4.61 -10.97 -13.78
N TRP A 113 -5.15 -10.41 -12.69
CA TRP A 113 -4.40 -9.50 -11.83
C TRP A 113 -3.15 -10.17 -11.29
N GLU A 114 -2.03 -9.48 -11.39
CA GLU A 114 -0.76 -9.89 -10.81
C GLU A 114 -0.03 -8.62 -10.36
N ASP A 115 0.44 -8.66 -9.13
CA ASP A 115 1.19 -7.57 -8.50
C ASP A 115 2.44 -8.15 -7.81
N PRO A 116 3.65 -7.64 -8.08
CA PRO A 116 4.88 -8.16 -7.49
C PRO A 116 4.98 -8.00 -5.97
N ASP A 117 4.35 -6.96 -5.41
CA ASP A 117 4.48 -6.57 -4.01
C ASP A 117 3.29 -7.07 -3.16
N GLY A 118 2.30 -7.67 -3.82
CA GLY A 118 1.15 -8.32 -3.19
C GLY A 118 -0.01 -7.36 -2.91
N ASP A 119 -0.01 -6.20 -3.55
CA ASP A 119 -1.06 -5.20 -3.38
C ASP A 119 -2.42 -5.68 -3.91
N PRO A 120 -3.52 -5.25 -3.27
CA PRO A 120 -4.86 -5.68 -3.64
C PRO A 120 -5.29 -5.10 -5.00
N PRO A 121 -6.19 -5.78 -5.73
CA PRO A 121 -6.63 -5.34 -7.05
C PRO A 121 -7.43 -4.04 -7.04
N GLY A 122 -7.01 -3.09 -7.89
CA GLY A 122 -7.73 -1.87 -8.22
C GLY A 122 -7.75 -1.60 -9.72
N TYR A 123 -8.84 -1.02 -10.24
CA TYR A 123 -9.03 -0.82 -11.68
C TYR A 123 -9.62 0.57 -11.96
N LEU A 124 -9.04 1.27 -12.92
CA LEU A 124 -9.64 2.44 -13.55
C LEU A 124 -10.01 2.14 -14.99
N TYR A 125 -11.04 2.81 -15.47
CA TYR A 125 -11.64 2.54 -16.77
C TYR A 125 -11.74 3.84 -17.57
N GLN A 126 -11.31 3.78 -18.82
CA GLN A 126 -11.50 4.86 -19.77
C GLN A 126 -12.23 4.31 -20.99
N TRP A 127 -13.45 4.80 -21.21
CA TRP A 127 -14.26 4.44 -22.36
C TRP A 127 -14.01 5.35 -23.56
N PHE A 128 -14.06 4.75 -24.75
CA PHE A 128 -13.82 5.38 -26.04
C PHE A 128 -14.92 5.03 -27.03
N LYS A 129 -15.24 6.00 -27.89
CA LYS A 129 -16.22 5.88 -28.98
C LYS A 129 -15.57 6.29 -30.29
N ASN A 130 -15.47 5.38 -31.24
CA ASN A 130 -14.86 5.63 -32.55
C ASN A 130 -13.49 6.34 -32.43
N ASP A 131 -12.63 5.81 -31.56
CA ASP A 131 -11.28 6.32 -31.23
C ASP A 131 -11.23 7.66 -30.47
N SER A 132 -12.38 8.30 -30.18
CA SER A 132 -12.45 9.47 -29.31
C SER A 132 -12.58 9.05 -27.84
N SER A 133 -11.79 9.66 -26.97
CA SER A 133 -11.92 9.52 -25.51
C SER A 133 -13.03 10.40 -24.94
N GLY A 134 -13.37 10.17 -23.67
CA GLY A 134 -14.26 11.05 -22.91
C GLY A 134 -15.71 10.56 -22.77
N MET A 135 -15.98 9.28 -23.08
CA MET A 135 -17.24 8.68 -22.65
C MET A 135 -17.26 8.61 -21.11
N PRO A 136 -18.39 8.96 -20.47
CA PRO A 136 -18.55 8.76 -19.03
C PRO A 136 -18.71 7.28 -18.73
N GLY A 137 -18.23 6.85 -17.57
CA GLY A 137 -18.32 5.46 -17.15
C GLY A 137 -17.11 5.06 -16.34
N ASP A 138 -17.33 4.07 -15.48
CA ASP A 138 -16.32 3.39 -14.69
C ASP A 138 -16.19 1.96 -15.22
N GLN A 139 -16.37 0.93 -14.38
CA GLN A 139 -16.52 -0.43 -14.86
C GLN A 139 -17.67 -0.57 -15.88
N THR A 140 -18.67 0.31 -15.83
CA THR A 140 -19.81 0.25 -16.75
C THR A 140 -20.01 1.55 -17.54
N VAL A 141 -20.62 1.42 -18.71
CA VAL A 141 -21.12 2.55 -19.51
C VAL A 141 -22.53 2.25 -20.02
N ASP A 142 -23.41 3.23 -19.90
CA ASP A 142 -24.81 3.12 -20.32
C ASP A 142 -24.96 3.30 -21.83
N GLY A 143 -25.93 2.57 -22.40
CA GLY A 143 -26.30 2.62 -23.81
C GLY A 143 -26.70 3.99 -24.32
N ALA A 144 -27.11 4.91 -23.45
CA ALA A 144 -27.43 6.28 -23.81
C ALA A 144 -26.25 7.09 -24.38
N PHE A 145 -25.00 6.61 -24.23
CA PHE A 145 -23.80 7.32 -24.69
C PHE A 145 -23.28 6.86 -26.06
N PHE A 146 -23.87 5.83 -26.66
CA PHE A 146 -23.46 5.29 -27.94
C PHE A 146 -24.63 4.94 -28.84
N ASP A 147 -24.39 5.00 -30.15
CA ASP A 147 -25.39 4.81 -31.18
C ASP A 147 -25.12 3.54 -31.98
N LYS A 148 -26.13 3.05 -32.70
CA LYS A 148 -25.96 1.90 -33.59
C LYS A 148 -24.87 2.19 -34.64
N GLY A 149 -23.84 1.34 -34.64
CA GLY A 149 -22.71 1.44 -35.57
C GLY A 149 -21.46 2.04 -34.95
N ASP A 150 -21.54 2.54 -33.71
CA ASP A 150 -20.37 2.97 -32.96
C ASP A 150 -19.47 1.78 -32.58
N THR A 151 -18.16 1.98 -32.68
CA THR A 151 -17.16 1.06 -32.16
C THR A 151 -16.75 1.53 -30.77
N LEU A 152 -16.89 0.64 -29.78
CA LEU A 152 -16.58 0.94 -28.38
C LEU A 152 -15.33 0.20 -27.95
N TYR A 153 -14.48 0.92 -27.23
CA TYR A 153 -13.27 0.40 -26.60
C TYR A 153 -13.22 0.89 -25.14
N CYS A 154 -12.65 0.08 -24.26
CA CYS A 154 -12.42 0.40 -22.87
C CYS A 154 -10.98 0.04 -22.55
N ALA A 155 -10.18 1.03 -22.17
CA ALA A 155 -8.87 0.79 -21.59
C ALA A 155 -9.04 0.57 -20.08
N VAL A 156 -8.63 -0.59 -19.59
CA VAL A 156 -8.65 -0.91 -18.16
C VAL A 156 -7.23 -0.79 -17.61
N PHE A 157 -7.03 0.15 -16.70
CA PHE A 157 -5.75 0.41 -16.05
C PHE A 157 -5.73 -0.30 -14.69
N PRO A 158 -4.84 -1.28 -14.47
CA PRO A 158 -4.62 -1.80 -13.12
C PRO A 158 -3.92 -0.74 -12.26
N PHE A 159 -4.33 -0.65 -10.99
CA PHE A 159 -3.86 0.35 -10.04
C PHE A 159 -3.80 -0.26 -8.63
N ASP A 160 -2.63 -0.20 -7.99
CA ASP A 160 -2.36 -0.82 -6.67
C ASP A 160 -2.67 0.11 -5.48
N GLY A 161 -3.00 1.39 -5.76
CA GLY A 161 -3.17 2.44 -4.74
C GLY A 161 -2.05 3.49 -4.73
N VAL A 162 -0.95 3.22 -5.41
CA VAL A 162 0.27 4.03 -5.48
C VAL A 162 0.69 4.27 -6.95
N ASP A 163 0.73 3.23 -7.78
CA ASP A 163 1.19 3.26 -9.17
C ASP A 163 0.25 2.50 -10.14
N TYR A 164 0.38 2.84 -11.42
CA TYR A 164 -0.42 2.30 -12.52
C TYR A 164 0.36 1.27 -13.32
N GLY A 165 -0.33 0.20 -13.71
CA GLY A 165 0.17 -0.71 -14.74
C GLY A 165 -0.30 -0.37 -16.15
N ASP A 166 0.24 -1.12 -17.11
CA ASP A 166 -0.12 -0.99 -18.51
C ASP A 166 -1.58 -1.39 -18.76
N PRO A 167 -2.35 -0.57 -19.51
CA PRO A 167 -3.74 -0.89 -19.78
C PRO A 167 -3.92 -2.08 -20.72
N ARG A 168 -5.11 -2.68 -20.66
CA ARG A 168 -5.61 -3.66 -21.63
C ARG A 168 -6.95 -3.20 -22.20
#